data_AF-A0A1S3XPI9-F1
#
_entry.id   AF-A0A1S3XPI9-F1
#
_cell.length_a   1.000
_cell.length_b   1.000
_cell.length_c   1.000
_cell.angle_alpha   90.00
_cell.angle_beta   90.00
_cell.angle_gamma   90.00
#
_symmetry.space_group_name_H-M   'P 1'
#
loop_
_entity.id
_entity.type
_entity.pdbx_description
1 polymer ?
#
loop_
_entity_poly.entity_id
_entity_poly.type
_entity_poly.pdbx_seq_one_letter_code
_entity_poly.pdbx_strand_id
1 'polypeptide(L)'
;MNRLFPSIPLVAEEDSSFLRSTNLVGSVVDVIVNKATLRDEVTEDSVLKAIDKGGKDACTFGPKPATYWVLDPIDGTRGFVKGVEALYVVDLALVVEGQIVLGVMRCPNWDEDYFVNRATGVHETGSNFSRSGMIMVSHLGCGTWKQRLSDMLTIKLPQSWTRCYVDGCQVLKEARFCTPESQIWESLPLSSSFNAKTNSDKIGNGDILLVPACCGSLCKYMMVASGRASVFLLRATTRKVMKKISGYAPAWDHSVGIICVHEAWGKIKLRGELYFLLVVFS
;
A
#
# COMPACT_ATOMS: atom_id res chain seq x y z
N MET A 1 -5.76 18.12 2.39
CA MET A 1 -4.39 18.60 2.68
C MET A 1 -4.28 20.11 2.54
N ASN A 2 -4.46 20.69 1.34
CA ASN A 2 -4.27 22.14 1.11
C ASN A 2 -5.04 23.06 2.09
N ARG A 3 -6.27 22.70 2.48
CA ARG A 3 -7.06 23.49 3.43
C ARG A 3 -6.48 23.52 4.85
N LEU A 4 -5.86 22.42 5.29
CA LEU A 4 -5.36 22.26 6.67
C LEU A 4 -3.86 22.56 6.75
N PHE A 5 -3.11 22.26 5.70
CA PHE A 5 -1.66 22.37 5.61
C PHE A 5 -1.24 22.97 4.26
N PRO A 6 -1.58 24.24 3.98
CA PRO A 6 -1.35 24.85 2.66
C PRO A 6 0.13 24.99 2.30
N SER A 7 0.99 25.13 3.30
CA SER A 7 2.44 25.35 3.18
C SER A 7 3.26 24.08 2.95
N ILE A 8 2.68 22.89 3.17
CA ILE A 8 3.40 21.63 2.97
C ILE A 8 3.20 21.19 1.51
N PRO A 9 4.28 21.05 0.71
CA PRO A 9 4.20 20.57 -0.66
C PRO A 9 3.60 19.17 -0.76
N LEU A 10 3.00 18.87 -1.91
CA LEU A 10 2.51 17.54 -2.26
C LEU A 10 3.31 17.02 -3.44
N VAL A 11 3.74 15.77 -3.34
CA VAL A 11 4.30 14.99 -4.45
C VAL A 11 3.31 13.87 -4.73
N ALA A 12 2.74 13.86 -5.92
CA ALA A 12 1.79 12.84 -6.35
C ALA A 12 2.27 12.17 -7.64
N GLU A 13 1.80 10.93 -7.87
CA GLU A 13 2.10 10.21 -9.11
C GLU A 13 1.56 10.94 -10.36
N GLU A 14 0.34 11.48 -10.23
CA GLU A 14 -0.43 11.98 -11.37
C GLU A 14 -0.37 13.50 -11.51
N ASP A 15 -0.43 13.97 -12.76
CA ASP A 15 -0.70 15.36 -13.14
C ASP A 15 -1.92 15.40 -14.08
N SER A 16 -2.48 16.59 -14.35
CA SER A 16 -3.70 16.69 -15.16
C SER A 16 -3.45 16.88 -16.66
N SER A 17 -2.21 16.69 -17.14
CA SER A 17 -1.88 16.80 -18.57
C SER A 17 -2.69 15.79 -19.42
N PHE A 18 -2.83 14.55 -18.95
CA PHE A 18 -3.60 13.52 -19.63
C PHE A 18 -5.08 13.89 -19.75
N LEU A 19 -5.70 14.37 -18.66
CA LEU A 19 -7.11 14.77 -18.64
C LEU A 19 -7.40 15.91 -19.62
N ARG A 20 -6.50 16.89 -19.72
CA ARG A 20 -6.61 17.99 -20.68
C ARG A 20 -6.51 17.51 -22.12
N SER A 21 -5.62 16.56 -22.40
CA SER A 21 -5.43 16.03 -23.76
C SER A 21 -6.58 15.12 -24.24
N THR A 22 -7.36 14.56 -23.31
CA THR A 22 -8.41 13.57 -23.61
C THR A 22 -9.84 14.09 -23.40
N ASN A 23 -10.01 15.37 -23.03
CA ASN A 23 -11.31 15.98 -22.71
C ASN A 23 -12.11 15.22 -21.63
N LEU A 24 -11.42 14.55 -20.70
CA LEU A 24 -12.05 13.78 -19.61
C LEU A 24 -12.28 14.58 -18.33
N VAL A 25 -11.93 15.88 -18.32
CA VAL A 25 -12.03 16.75 -17.13
C VAL A 25 -13.45 16.77 -16.58
N GLY A 26 -14.46 16.97 -17.44
CA GLY A 26 -15.87 16.96 -17.05
C GLY A 26 -16.29 15.65 -16.38
N SER A 27 -15.88 14.50 -16.91
CA SER A 27 -16.17 13.19 -16.31
C SER A 27 -15.56 13.03 -14.91
N VAL A 28 -14.36 13.55 -14.69
CA VAL A 28 -13.72 13.55 -13.37
C VAL A 28 -14.47 14.47 -12.41
N VAL A 29 -14.85 15.68 -12.85
CA VAL A 29 -15.66 16.62 -12.07
C VAL A 29 -16.99 15.99 -11.67
N ASP A 30 -17.70 15.35 -12.60
CA ASP A 30 -18.97 14.68 -12.34
C ASP A 30 -18.83 13.61 -11.25
N VAL A 31 -17.78 12.80 -11.29
CA VAL A 31 -17.52 11.81 -10.24
C VAL A 31 -17.26 12.47 -8.89
N ILE A 32 -16.47 13.56 -8.85
CA ILE A 32 -16.16 14.29 -7.63
C ILE A 32 -17.42 14.92 -7.03
N VAL A 33 -18.22 15.63 -7.85
CA VAL A 33 -19.47 16.27 -7.40
C VAL A 33 -20.45 15.24 -6.83
N ASN A 34 -20.57 14.08 -7.47
CA ASN A 34 -21.49 13.03 -7.03
C ASN A 34 -21.02 12.27 -5.78
N LYS A 35 -19.71 12.25 -5.49
CA LYS A 35 -19.14 11.38 -4.43
C LYS A 35 -18.53 12.14 -3.26
N ALA A 36 -18.11 13.38 -3.46
CA ALA A 36 -17.40 14.13 -2.44
C ALA A 36 -18.40 14.98 -1.63
N THR A 37 -18.32 14.88 -0.31
CA THR A 37 -19.01 15.80 0.62
C THR A 37 -18.20 17.10 0.72
N LEU A 38 -17.99 17.77 -0.41
CA LEU A 38 -17.28 19.05 -0.46
C LEU A 38 -18.27 20.17 -0.13
N ARG A 39 -17.83 21.10 0.73
CA ARG A 39 -18.59 22.31 1.09
C ARG A 39 -18.43 23.43 0.05
N ASP A 40 -17.42 23.32 -0.81
CA ASP A 40 -17.08 24.34 -1.80
C ASP A 40 -17.57 23.89 -3.18
N GLU A 41 -17.85 24.86 -4.04
CA GLU A 41 -18.17 24.63 -5.44
C GLU A 41 -17.01 23.92 -6.16
N VAL A 42 -17.32 22.84 -6.86
CA VAL A 42 -16.34 22.04 -7.63
C VAL A 42 -16.42 22.47 -9.08
N THR A 43 -15.39 23.18 -9.55
CA THR A 43 -15.24 23.57 -10.96
C THR A 43 -14.11 22.78 -11.61
N GLU A 44 -14.12 22.68 -12.95
CA GLU A 44 -13.03 22.06 -13.71
C GLU A 44 -11.66 22.65 -13.34
N ASP A 45 -11.55 23.97 -13.30
CA ASP A 45 -10.32 24.68 -12.92
C ASP A 45 -9.87 24.32 -11.51
N SER A 46 -10.79 24.25 -10.55
CA SER A 46 -10.46 23.87 -9.17
C SER A 46 -9.93 22.43 -9.06
N VAL A 47 -10.48 21.50 -9.85
CA VAL A 47 -10.05 20.10 -9.89
C VAL A 47 -8.68 19.98 -10.54
N LEU A 48 -8.48 20.62 -11.69
CA LEU A 48 -7.19 20.62 -12.39
C LEU A 48 -6.08 21.22 -11.52
N LYS A 49 -6.34 22.35 -10.86
CA LYS A 49 -5.40 22.96 -9.90
C LYS A 49 -5.09 22.04 -8.72
N ALA A 50 -6.08 21.30 -8.23
CA ALA A 50 -5.87 20.37 -7.12
C ALA A 50 -4.98 19.18 -7.52
N ILE A 51 -5.16 18.64 -8.74
CA ILE A 51 -4.33 17.57 -9.29
C ILE A 51 -2.90 18.07 -9.53
N ASP A 52 -2.76 19.19 -10.25
CA ASP A 52 -1.45 19.73 -10.62
C ASP A 52 -0.62 20.21 -9.43
N LYS A 53 -1.22 20.43 -8.26
CA LYS A 53 -0.48 20.74 -7.03
C LYS A 53 0.43 19.58 -6.59
N GLY A 54 0.14 18.35 -6.98
CA GLY A 54 0.99 17.18 -6.72
C GLY A 54 1.90 16.80 -7.89
N GLY A 55 1.68 17.35 -9.08
CA GLY A 55 2.34 16.93 -10.31
C GLY A 55 3.86 17.18 -10.32
N LYS A 56 4.53 16.58 -11.30
CA LYS A 56 6.01 16.62 -11.46
C LYS A 56 6.64 18.02 -11.41
N ASP A 57 5.91 19.04 -11.88
CA ASP A 57 6.39 20.42 -11.99
C ASP A 57 5.86 21.33 -10.85
N ALA A 58 5.13 20.75 -9.88
CA ALA A 58 4.43 21.50 -8.84
C ALA A 58 5.34 22.07 -7.76
N CYS A 59 6.46 21.39 -7.49
CA CYS A 59 7.42 21.79 -6.48
C CYS A 59 8.85 21.43 -6.88
N THR A 60 9.76 22.39 -6.71
CA THR A 60 11.19 22.14 -6.81
C THR A 60 11.77 22.02 -5.41
N PHE A 61 12.33 20.85 -5.10
CA PHE A 61 12.98 20.64 -3.83
C PHE A 61 14.42 21.12 -3.89
N GLY A 62 14.84 21.85 -2.84
CA GLY A 62 16.26 21.99 -2.54
C GLY A 62 16.87 20.62 -2.19
N PRO A 63 18.19 20.52 -2.04
CA PRO A 63 18.85 19.24 -1.81
C PRO A 63 18.36 18.50 -0.55
N LYS A 64 17.79 19.16 0.45
CA LYS A 64 17.15 18.48 1.58
C LYS A 64 15.80 19.15 1.86
N PRO A 65 14.70 18.68 1.25
CA PRO A 65 13.40 19.24 1.55
C PRO A 65 13.02 18.92 3.01
N ALA A 66 12.60 19.95 3.74
CA ALA A 66 12.33 19.83 5.18
C ALA A 66 11.03 19.05 5.47
N THR A 67 9.96 19.23 4.70
CA THR A 67 8.70 18.49 4.92
C THR A 67 7.86 18.47 3.64
N TYR A 68 7.28 17.31 3.29
CA TYR A 68 6.39 17.17 2.13
C TYR A 68 5.48 15.94 2.25
N TRP A 69 4.33 16.00 1.58
CA TRP A 69 3.42 14.87 1.41
C TRP A 69 3.78 14.05 0.18
N VAL A 70 3.53 12.74 0.22
CA VAL A 70 3.67 11.81 -0.90
C VAL A 70 2.35 11.05 -1.08
N LEU A 71 1.81 10.99 -2.31
CA LEU A 71 0.50 10.41 -2.64
C LEU A 71 0.59 9.53 -3.90
N ASP A 72 0.24 8.26 -3.79
CA ASP A 72 -0.26 7.49 -4.93
C ASP A 72 -1.80 7.44 -4.83
N PRO A 73 -2.53 8.06 -5.78
CA PRO A 73 -3.98 8.01 -5.73
C PRO A 73 -4.53 6.59 -5.92
N ILE A 74 -3.81 5.69 -6.62
CA ILE A 74 -4.20 4.28 -6.88
C ILE A 74 -2.94 3.40 -7.11
N ASP A 75 -2.30 2.92 -6.04
CA ASP A 75 -1.28 1.85 -6.15
C ASP A 75 -1.95 0.57 -6.61
N GLY A 76 -1.48 0.06 -7.75
CA GLY A 76 -2.04 -1.12 -8.40
C GLY A 76 -3.23 -0.82 -9.31
N THR A 77 -3.11 0.17 -10.21
CA THR A 77 -4.11 0.52 -11.25
C THR A 77 -4.65 -0.69 -12.02
N ARG A 78 -3.79 -1.68 -12.33
CA ARG A 78 -4.23 -2.95 -12.96
C ARG A 78 -5.25 -3.71 -12.11
N GLY A 79 -5.11 -3.68 -10.79
CA GLY A 79 -6.06 -4.25 -9.85
C GLY A 79 -7.34 -3.43 -9.77
N PHE A 80 -7.24 -2.10 -9.74
CA PHE A 80 -8.41 -1.23 -9.80
C PHE A 80 -9.29 -1.51 -11.02
N VAL A 81 -8.68 -1.68 -12.21
CA VAL A 81 -9.41 -2.00 -13.46
C VAL A 81 -10.06 -3.38 -13.42
N LYS A 82 -9.46 -4.36 -12.74
CA LYS A 82 -10.06 -5.70 -12.52
C LYS A 82 -11.27 -5.65 -11.56
N GLY A 83 -11.53 -4.52 -10.91
CA GLY A 83 -12.68 -4.32 -10.05
C GLY A 83 -12.60 -5.12 -8.75
N VAL A 84 -13.74 -5.62 -8.29
CA VAL A 84 -13.89 -6.24 -6.96
C VAL A 84 -13.03 -7.49 -6.75
N GLU A 85 -12.53 -8.13 -7.81
CA GLU A 85 -11.73 -9.35 -7.70
C GLU A 85 -10.28 -9.09 -7.27
N ALA A 86 -9.82 -7.85 -7.37
CA ALA A 86 -8.43 -7.46 -7.14
C ALA A 86 -8.28 -6.38 -6.06
N LEU A 87 -7.06 -6.24 -5.54
CA LEU A 87 -6.72 -5.19 -4.58
C LEU A 87 -6.13 -3.98 -5.31
N TYR A 88 -6.37 -2.81 -4.73
CA TYR A 88 -5.68 -1.57 -5.01
C TYR A 88 -5.62 -0.77 -3.71
N VAL A 89 -4.65 0.12 -3.61
CA VAL A 89 -4.42 0.92 -2.41
C VAL A 89 -4.44 2.39 -2.77
N VAL A 90 -5.09 3.21 -1.94
CA VAL A 90 -4.93 4.67 -1.95
C VAL A 90 -4.04 5.01 -0.77
N ASP A 91 -2.96 5.75 -0.95
CA ASP A 91 -2.03 6.04 0.14
C ASP A 91 -1.59 7.50 0.25
N LEU A 92 -1.14 7.85 1.44
CA LEU A 92 -0.61 9.16 1.75
C LEU A 92 0.47 9.04 2.83
N ALA A 93 1.68 9.53 2.56
CA ALA A 93 2.76 9.63 3.53
C ALA A 93 3.16 11.08 3.81
N LEU A 94 3.61 11.35 5.04
CA LEU A 94 4.31 12.57 5.40
C LEU A 94 5.79 12.26 5.58
N VAL A 95 6.64 13.02 4.89
CA VAL A 95 8.09 12.98 5.05
C VAL A 95 8.54 14.26 5.73
N VAL A 96 9.35 14.13 6.79
CA VAL A 96 9.99 15.24 7.52
C VAL A 96 11.49 14.97 7.54
N GLU A 97 12.28 15.91 7.00
CA GLU A 97 13.74 15.85 6.92
C GLU A 97 14.29 14.56 6.30
N GLY A 98 13.58 14.06 5.27
CA GLY A 98 13.92 12.81 4.59
C GLY A 98 13.48 11.53 5.32
N GLN A 99 12.84 11.64 6.50
CA GLN A 99 12.28 10.52 7.24
C GLN A 99 10.76 10.44 7.04
N ILE A 100 10.25 9.23 6.78
CA ILE A 100 8.80 8.98 6.74
C ILE A 100 8.28 8.98 8.19
N VAL A 101 7.39 9.91 8.54
CA VAL A 101 6.90 10.09 9.91
C VAL A 101 5.44 9.68 10.10
N LEU A 102 4.64 9.72 9.03
CA LEU A 102 3.24 9.31 9.00
C LEU A 102 2.96 8.56 7.71
N GLY A 103 2.14 7.52 7.79
CA GLY A 103 1.61 6.82 6.62
C GLY A 103 0.16 6.44 6.83
N VAL A 104 -0.67 6.66 5.81
CA VAL A 104 -2.06 6.22 5.75
C VAL A 104 -2.25 5.46 4.45
N MET A 105 -2.72 4.23 4.51
CA MET A 105 -3.11 3.49 3.32
C MET A 105 -4.48 2.85 3.49
N ARG A 106 -5.25 2.87 2.42
CA ARG A 106 -6.60 2.32 2.38
C ARG A 106 -6.69 1.31 1.25
N CYS A 107 -7.15 0.11 1.57
CA CYS A 107 -7.44 -0.95 0.60
C CYS A 107 -8.96 -1.20 0.58
N PRO A 108 -9.72 -0.57 -0.34
CA PRO A 108 -11.18 -0.67 -0.36
C PRO A 108 -11.68 -2.09 -0.60
N ASN A 109 -11.00 -2.84 -1.46
CA ASN A 109 -11.33 -4.22 -1.77
C ASN A 109 -10.70 -5.21 -0.77
N TRP A 110 -10.25 -4.76 0.40
CA TRP A 110 -9.74 -5.69 1.40
C TRP A 110 -10.86 -6.56 1.98
N ASP A 111 -10.59 -7.85 2.04
CA ASP A 111 -11.47 -8.85 2.62
C ASP A 111 -10.72 -9.55 3.76
N GLU A 112 -11.14 -9.30 5.00
CA GLU A 112 -10.49 -9.90 6.16
C GLU A 112 -10.66 -11.42 6.21
N ASP A 113 -11.82 -11.93 5.77
CA ASP A 113 -12.18 -13.34 5.88
C ASP A 113 -11.56 -14.16 4.75
N TYR A 114 -11.36 -13.57 3.58
CA TYR A 114 -10.67 -14.21 2.44
C TYR A 114 -9.26 -14.73 2.80
N PHE A 115 -8.50 -13.95 3.55
CA PHE A 115 -7.13 -14.31 3.92
C PHE A 115 -7.06 -15.28 5.11
N VAL A 116 -8.08 -15.27 5.98
CA VAL A 116 -8.20 -16.23 7.09
C VAL A 116 -8.67 -17.60 6.59
N ASN A 117 -9.71 -17.63 5.74
CA ASN A 117 -10.33 -18.88 5.28
C ASN A 117 -9.42 -19.73 4.40
N ARG A 118 -8.52 -19.11 3.60
CA ARG A 118 -7.47 -19.86 2.90
C ARG A 118 -6.37 -20.41 3.82
N ALA A 119 -6.13 -19.77 4.96
CA ALA A 119 -5.11 -20.21 5.91
C ALA A 119 -5.64 -21.34 6.83
N THR A 120 -6.95 -21.41 7.06
CA THR A 120 -7.60 -22.40 7.94
C THR A 120 -8.24 -23.59 7.19
N GLY A 121 -8.29 -23.55 5.86
CA GLY A 121 -8.89 -24.62 5.03
C GLY A 121 -10.42 -24.68 5.12
N VAL A 122 -11.07 -23.69 5.75
CA VAL A 122 -12.53 -23.65 5.90
C VAL A 122 -13.14 -22.95 4.69
N HIS A 123 -13.67 -23.74 3.76
CA HIS A 123 -14.48 -23.25 2.65
C HIS A 123 -15.95 -23.09 3.09
N GLU A 124 -16.31 -21.95 3.68
CA GLU A 124 -17.72 -21.59 3.81
C GLU A 124 -18.25 -21.10 2.45
N THR A 125 -18.84 -22.02 1.70
CA THR A 125 -19.65 -21.72 0.52
C THR A 125 -20.98 -21.12 0.97
N GLY A 126 -21.08 -19.80 0.96
CA GLY A 126 -22.37 -19.10 1.04
C GLY A 126 -22.43 -17.99 2.08
N SER A 127 -21.89 -16.83 1.75
CA SER A 127 -22.43 -15.56 2.28
C SER A 127 -22.16 -14.45 1.29
N ASN A 128 -23.05 -13.46 1.21
CA ASN A 128 -22.83 -12.21 0.49
C ASN A 128 -21.66 -11.47 1.18
N PHE A 129 -20.41 -11.79 0.81
CA PHE A 129 -19.22 -11.14 1.36
C PHE A 129 -19.19 -9.68 0.92
N SER A 130 -19.74 -8.80 1.75
CA SER A 130 -19.48 -7.37 1.64
C SER A 130 -18.03 -7.16 2.07
N ARG A 131 -17.14 -6.91 1.10
CA ARG A 131 -15.75 -6.54 1.38
C ARG A 131 -15.77 -5.32 2.29
N SER A 132 -15.36 -5.51 3.54
CA SER A 132 -15.42 -4.47 4.56
C SER A 132 -14.39 -3.36 4.33
N GLY A 133 -13.36 -3.64 3.52
CA GLY A 133 -12.25 -2.75 3.26
C GLY A 133 -11.41 -2.51 4.52
N MET A 134 -10.18 -2.03 4.34
CA MET A 134 -9.29 -1.70 5.46
C MET A 134 -8.66 -0.34 5.27
N ILE A 135 -8.54 0.41 6.37
CA ILE A 135 -7.60 1.52 6.49
C ILE A 135 -6.53 1.14 7.51
N MET A 136 -5.29 1.50 7.21
CA MET A 136 -4.14 1.38 8.09
C MET A 136 -3.48 2.75 8.25
N VAL A 137 -3.17 3.12 9.48
CA VAL A 137 -2.52 4.37 9.86
C VAL A 137 -1.29 4.04 10.70
N SER A 138 -0.20 4.71 10.41
CA SER A 138 1.07 4.51 11.11
C SER A 138 1.71 5.86 11.37
N HIS A 139 2.23 6.04 12.58
CA HIS A 139 3.02 7.20 12.96
C HIS A 139 4.29 6.72 13.67
N LEU A 140 5.41 7.36 13.36
CA LEU A 140 6.71 7.04 13.93
C LEU A 140 6.66 7.02 15.48
N GLY A 141 7.04 5.89 16.08
CA GLY A 141 7.02 5.69 17.53
C GLY A 141 5.64 5.43 18.16
N CYS A 142 4.56 5.49 17.38
CA CYS A 142 3.19 5.29 17.87
C CYS A 142 2.59 3.95 17.43
N GLY A 143 3.31 3.18 16.61
CA GLY A 143 2.82 1.92 16.07
C GLY A 143 1.92 2.08 14.84
N THR A 144 1.60 0.93 14.26
CA THR A 144 0.66 0.81 13.14
C THR A 144 -0.69 0.32 13.64
N TRP A 145 -1.77 0.91 13.14
CA TRP A 145 -3.14 0.66 13.57
C TRP A 145 -4.04 0.44 12.36
N LYS A 146 -5.03 -0.42 12.47
CA LYS A 146 -6.00 -0.71 11.41
C LYS A 146 -7.43 -0.62 11.88
N GLN A 147 -8.33 -0.33 10.94
CA GLN A 147 -9.78 -0.38 11.13
C GLN A 147 -10.46 -0.84 9.83
N ARG A 148 -11.63 -1.48 9.93
CA ARG A 148 -12.48 -1.77 8.77
C ARG A 148 -13.15 -0.50 8.26
N LEU A 149 -13.29 -0.36 6.93
CA LEU A 149 -13.93 0.82 6.36
C LEU A 149 -15.44 0.87 6.65
N SER A 150 -16.10 -0.29 6.67
CA SER A 150 -17.50 -0.43 7.10
C SER A 150 -17.76 0.20 8.47
N ASP A 151 -16.81 0.04 9.39
CA ASP A 151 -16.94 0.46 10.78
C ASP A 151 -16.77 1.99 10.91
N MET A 152 -16.11 2.65 9.95
CA MET A 152 -16.00 4.11 9.91
C MET A 152 -17.29 4.82 9.47
N LEU A 153 -18.13 4.14 8.68
CA LEU A 153 -19.41 4.68 8.21
C LEU A 153 -20.51 4.60 9.27
N THR A 154 -20.30 3.82 10.33
CA THR A 154 -21.27 3.63 11.41
C THR A 154 -20.92 4.53 12.60
N ILE A 155 -21.49 5.74 12.62
CA ILE A 155 -21.27 6.80 13.64
C ILE A 155 -21.53 6.32 15.10
N LYS A 156 -22.19 5.17 15.29
CA LYS A 156 -22.63 4.66 16.60
C LYS A 156 -21.69 3.64 17.26
N LEU A 157 -20.73 3.07 16.55
CA LEU A 157 -19.78 2.12 17.14
C LEU A 157 -18.54 2.87 17.62
N PRO A 158 -17.98 2.53 18.81
CA PRO A 158 -16.65 2.97 19.16
C PRO A 158 -15.71 2.57 18.02
N GLN A 159 -15.01 3.54 17.43
CA GLN A 159 -14.03 3.28 16.38
C GLN A 159 -12.91 2.42 16.98
N SER A 160 -13.05 1.10 16.87
CA SER A 160 -12.08 0.16 17.44
C SER A 160 -10.90 0.06 16.50
N TRP A 161 -9.89 0.87 16.76
CA TRP A 161 -8.58 0.75 16.14
C TRP A 161 -7.86 -0.46 16.74
N THR A 162 -7.44 -1.38 15.88
CA THR A 162 -6.66 -2.55 16.29
C THR A 162 -5.19 -2.31 15.96
N ARG A 163 -4.32 -2.46 16.95
CA ARG A 163 -2.88 -2.37 16.73
C ARG A 163 -2.41 -3.55 15.86
N CYS A 164 -1.54 -3.24 14.90
CA CYS A 164 -0.97 -4.19 13.98
C CYS A 164 0.40 -4.66 14.46
N TYR A 165 0.67 -5.93 14.24
CA TYR A 165 1.96 -6.55 14.45
C TYR A 165 2.24 -7.45 13.25
N VAL A 166 3.49 -7.48 12.82
CA VAL A 166 3.97 -8.54 11.93
C VAL A 166 3.79 -9.91 12.58
N ASP A 167 3.78 -10.98 11.80
CA ASP A 167 3.63 -12.31 12.39
C ASP A 167 4.87 -12.72 13.20
N GLY A 168 4.67 -13.61 14.16
CA GLY A 168 5.74 -14.14 15.02
C GLY A 168 6.47 -15.33 14.40
N CYS A 169 6.42 -15.51 13.07
CA CYS A 169 7.10 -16.62 12.43
C CYS A 169 8.60 -16.53 12.77
N GLN A 170 9.24 -17.66 13.07
CA GLN A 170 10.69 -17.79 13.36
C GLN A 170 11.43 -18.72 12.40
N VAL A 171 10.68 -19.52 11.65
CA VAL A 171 11.22 -20.58 10.79
C VAL A 171 10.93 -20.25 9.33
N LEU A 172 11.98 -20.11 8.52
CA LEU A 172 11.87 -19.73 7.11
C LEU A 172 10.96 -20.64 6.28
N LYS A 173 10.93 -21.94 6.59
CA LYS A 173 10.09 -22.93 5.90
C LYS A 173 8.60 -22.78 6.25
N GLU A 174 8.28 -22.17 7.39
CA GLU A 174 6.91 -21.90 7.83
C GLU A 174 6.45 -20.49 7.43
N ALA A 175 7.34 -19.68 6.85
CA ALA A 175 6.99 -18.33 6.44
C ALA A 175 6.04 -18.33 5.24
N ARG A 176 5.14 -17.35 5.30
CA ARG A 176 4.22 -16.98 4.22
C ARG A 176 4.83 -15.85 3.42
N PHE A 177 5.14 -16.12 2.18
CA PHE A 177 5.78 -15.18 1.27
C PHE A 177 4.75 -14.53 0.35
N CYS A 178 4.93 -13.25 0.04
CA CYS A 178 4.23 -12.59 -1.05
C CYS A 178 5.25 -11.90 -1.98
N THR A 179 4.93 -11.85 -3.27
CA THR A 179 5.79 -11.30 -4.33
C THR A 179 4.96 -10.38 -5.25
N PRO A 180 5.58 -9.45 -6.00
CA PRO A 180 4.89 -8.68 -7.03
C PRO A 180 4.33 -9.58 -8.13
N GLU A 181 3.18 -9.21 -8.71
CA GLU A 181 2.59 -9.95 -9.84
C GLU A 181 3.52 -9.99 -11.06
N SER A 182 4.38 -8.98 -11.22
CA SER A 182 5.37 -8.92 -12.29
C SER A 182 6.57 -9.86 -12.09
N GLN A 183 6.67 -10.54 -10.94
CA GLN A 183 7.80 -11.39 -10.58
C GLN A 183 7.33 -12.80 -10.25
N ILE A 184 7.69 -13.74 -11.11
CA ILE A 184 7.54 -15.17 -10.84
C ILE A 184 8.59 -15.63 -9.82
N TRP A 185 8.25 -16.66 -9.04
CA TRP A 185 9.10 -17.19 -7.98
C TRP A 185 10.50 -17.54 -8.47
N GLU A 186 10.58 -18.17 -9.63
CA GLU A 186 11.81 -18.65 -10.27
C GLU A 186 12.81 -17.51 -10.52
N SER A 187 12.33 -16.27 -10.65
CA SER A 187 13.17 -15.09 -10.84
C SER A 187 13.80 -14.55 -9.54
N LEU A 188 13.40 -15.06 -8.38
CA LEU A 188 13.85 -14.63 -7.06
C LEU A 188 14.99 -15.52 -6.53
N PRO A 189 15.95 -15.01 -5.74
CA PRO A 189 17.13 -15.79 -5.33
C PRO A 189 16.81 -17.04 -4.54
N LEU A 190 15.74 -16.98 -3.74
CA LEU A 190 15.31 -18.07 -2.88
C LEU A 190 14.76 -19.26 -3.67
N SER A 191 14.43 -19.10 -4.96
CA SER A 191 13.99 -20.20 -5.82
C SER A 191 15.04 -21.29 -6.01
N SER A 192 16.33 -20.94 -5.88
CA SER A 192 17.43 -21.89 -5.93
C SER A 192 17.48 -22.84 -4.73
N SER A 193 16.88 -22.44 -3.60
CA SER A 193 16.95 -23.16 -2.32
C SER A 193 15.60 -23.72 -1.87
N PHE A 194 14.49 -23.15 -2.35
CA PHE A 194 13.14 -23.52 -1.96
C PHE A 194 12.21 -23.56 -3.16
N ASN A 195 11.40 -24.61 -3.23
CA ASN A 195 10.22 -24.61 -4.08
C ASN A 195 9.11 -23.82 -3.39
N ALA A 196 8.24 -23.22 -4.19
CA ALA A 196 7.10 -22.50 -3.71
C ALA A 196 5.78 -23.13 -4.14
N LYS A 197 4.81 -23.14 -3.22
CA LYS A 197 3.45 -23.59 -3.46
C LYS A 197 2.47 -22.48 -3.08
N THR A 198 1.36 -22.38 -3.80
CA THR A 198 0.30 -21.41 -3.52
C THR A 198 -0.87 -21.99 -2.72
N ASN A 199 -0.87 -23.31 -2.50
CA ASN A 199 -1.90 -24.04 -1.77
C ASN A 199 -1.28 -24.61 -0.47
N SER A 200 -1.87 -24.24 0.68
CA SER A 200 -1.48 -24.69 2.01
C SER A 200 -1.56 -26.20 2.20
N ASP A 201 -2.54 -26.85 1.58
CA ASP A 201 -2.88 -28.25 1.81
C ASP A 201 -1.91 -29.22 1.13
N LYS A 202 -1.00 -28.69 0.30
CA LYS A 202 -0.02 -29.44 -0.50
C LYS A 202 1.41 -29.03 -0.22
N ILE A 203 1.67 -28.40 0.94
CA ILE A 203 3.03 -28.04 1.35
C ILE A 203 3.77 -29.33 1.72
N GLY A 204 4.67 -29.77 0.84
CA GLY A 204 5.60 -30.86 1.13
C GLY A 204 6.67 -30.42 2.13
N ASN A 205 7.41 -31.38 2.67
CA ASN A 205 8.46 -31.10 3.65
C ASN A 205 9.61 -30.30 2.98
N GLY A 206 9.68 -28.99 3.23
CA GLY A 206 10.69 -28.09 2.68
C GLY A 206 10.20 -27.06 1.64
N ASP A 207 8.93 -27.12 1.22
CA ASP A 207 8.33 -26.11 0.36
C ASP A 207 7.90 -24.88 1.17
N ILE A 208 7.97 -23.69 0.58
CA ILE A 208 7.43 -22.46 1.18
C ILE A 208 6.03 -22.12 0.65
N LEU A 209 5.25 -21.38 1.43
CA LEU A 209 3.92 -20.91 1.03
C LEU A 209 4.00 -19.53 0.37
N LEU A 210 3.63 -19.43 -0.90
CA LEU A 210 3.35 -18.18 -1.60
C LEU A 210 1.88 -17.80 -1.43
N VAL A 211 1.63 -16.78 -0.62
CA VAL A 211 0.30 -16.21 -0.45
C VAL A 211 0.02 -15.27 -1.63
N PRO A 212 -1.06 -15.52 -2.40
CA PRO A 212 -1.43 -14.64 -3.48
C PRO A 212 -1.89 -13.30 -2.92
N ALA A 213 -1.19 -12.25 -3.34
CA ALA A 213 -1.56 -10.87 -3.11
C ALA A 213 -1.73 -10.25 -4.50
N CYS A 214 -2.96 -10.07 -4.99
CA CYS A 214 -3.10 -9.42 -6.30
C CYS A 214 -2.70 -7.97 -6.21
N CYS A 215 -1.94 -7.52 -7.21
CA CYS A 215 -1.91 -6.14 -7.67
C CYS A 215 -1.26 -5.13 -6.69
N GLY A 216 -0.68 -4.03 -7.18
CA GLY A 216 0.02 -3.02 -6.36
C GLY A 216 1.20 -3.55 -5.54
N SER A 217 1.99 -2.67 -4.91
CA SER A 217 3.01 -3.10 -3.95
C SER A 217 2.59 -2.85 -2.50
N LEU A 218 1.71 -1.87 -2.24
CA LEU A 218 1.27 -1.50 -0.90
C LEU A 218 0.36 -2.54 -0.25
N CYS A 219 -0.42 -3.29 -1.03
CA CYS A 219 -1.23 -4.38 -0.47
C CYS A 219 -0.36 -5.46 0.20
N LYS A 220 0.87 -5.67 -0.29
CA LYS A 220 1.82 -6.65 0.25
C LYS A 220 2.42 -6.16 1.56
N TYR A 221 2.73 -4.86 1.65
CA TYR A 221 3.09 -4.23 2.93
C TYR A 221 1.96 -4.35 3.94
N MET A 222 0.70 -4.12 3.54
CA MET A 222 -0.47 -4.29 4.41
C MET A 222 -0.61 -5.72 4.93
N MET A 223 -0.37 -6.73 4.08
CA MET A 223 -0.35 -8.13 4.50
C MET A 223 0.74 -8.40 5.54
N VAL A 224 1.95 -7.88 5.35
CA VAL A 224 3.03 -8.10 6.31
C VAL A 224 2.81 -7.35 7.62
N ALA A 225 2.50 -6.05 7.55
CA ALA A 225 2.26 -5.21 8.73
C ALA A 225 1.12 -5.75 9.62
N SER A 226 0.15 -6.45 9.02
CA SER A 226 -0.99 -7.03 9.74
C SER A 226 -0.84 -8.52 10.06
N GLY A 227 0.36 -9.10 9.88
CA GLY A 227 0.66 -10.49 10.24
C GLY A 227 0.01 -11.55 9.35
N ARG A 228 -0.40 -11.20 8.13
CA ARG A 228 -0.98 -12.13 7.13
C ARG A 228 0.04 -12.72 6.18
N ALA A 229 1.20 -12.07 6.05
CA ALA A 229 2.38 -12.61 5.39
C ALA A 229 3.59 -12.36 6.29
N SER A 230 4.56 -13.28 6.25
CA SER A 230 5.80 -13.18 7.01
C SER A 230 6.87 -12.39 6.23
N VAL A 231 6.87 -12.52 4.90
CA VAL A 231 7.91 -11.94 4.05
C VAL A 231 7.31 -11.36 2.77
N PHE A 232 7.64 -10.09 2.48
CA PHE A 232 7.46 -9.51 1.15
C PHE A 232 8.80 -9.48 0.42
N LEU A 233 8.88 -10.19 -0.70
CA LEU A 233 10.05 -10.29 -1.57
C LEU A 233 9.86 -9.44 -2.82
N LEU A 234 10.76 -8.48 -3.05
CA LEU A 234 10.77 -7.65 -4.24
C LEU A 234 12.19 -7.63 -4.83
N ARG A 235 12.36 -8.15 -6.05
CA ARG A 235 13.59 -7.94 -6.82
C ARG A 235 13.53 -6.59 -7.52
N ALA A 236 14.37 -5.66 -7.14
CA ALA A 236 14.45 -4.35 -7.77
C ALA A 236 15.88 -3.82 -7.69
N THR A 237 16.32 -3.11 -8.73
CA THR A 237 17.69 -2.56 -8.71
C THR A 237 17.80 -1.49 -7.63
N THR A 238 18.84 -1.57 -6.79
CA THR A 238 19.07 -0.66 -5.66
C THR A 238 19.13 0.80 -6.11
N ARG A 239 19.58 1.06 -7.34
CA ARG A 239 19.55 2.40 -7.94
C ARG A 239 18.12 2.91 -8.22
N LYS A 240 17.19 2.04 -8.62
CA LYS A 240 15.77 2.40 -8.82
C LYS A 240 15.07 2.59 -7.49
N VAL A 241 15.33 1.75 -6.49
CA VAL A 241 14.63 1.87 -5.21
C VAL A 241 15.28 2.87 -4.26
N MET A 242 16.61 3.06 -4.26
CA MET A 242 17.24 4.15 -3.50
C MET A 242 16.92 5.51 -4.10
N LYS A 243 16.78 5.67 -5.42
CA LYS A 243 16.19 6.90 -5.98
C LYS A 243 14.81 7.18 -5.39
N LYS A 244 14.01 6.13 -5.18
CA LYS A 244 12.70 6.21 -4.52
C LYS A 244 12.81 6.50 -3.01
N ILE A 245 13.66 5.80 -2.27
CA ILE A 245 13.71 5.82 -0.78
C ILE A 245 14.59 6.93 -0.20
N SER A 246 15.65 7.38 -0.91
CA SER A 246 16.60 8.37 -0.39
C SER A 246 16.09 9.82 -0.40
N GLY A 247 14.79 10.04 -0.65
CA GLY A 247 14.17 11.37 -0.51
C GLY A 247 14.35 12.31 -1.72
N TYR A 248 14.86 11.82 -2.86
CA TYR A 248 15.09 12.67 -4.06
C TYR A 248 14.24 12.33 -5.29
N ALA A 249 13.49 11.22 -5.29
CA ALA A 249 12.53 10.87 -6.33
C ALA A 249 11.49 9.91 -5.72
N PRO A 250 10.30 9.74 -6.30
CA PRO A 250 9.14 9.37 -5.50
C PRO A 250 9.06 7.88 -5.14
N ALA A 251 9.13 7.58 -3.84
CA ALA A 251 8.75 6.29 -3.26
C ALA A 251 7.24 6.21 -2.92
N TRP A 252 6.34 6.77 -3.72
CA TRP A 252 4.90 6.64 -3.41
C TRP A 252 4.48 5.16 -3.28
N ASP A 253 4.98 4.29 -4.16
CA ASP A 253 4.79 2.82 -4.10
C ASP A 253 5.21 2.16 -2.76
N HIS A 254 6.03 2.81 -1.92
CA HIS A 254 6.67 2.14 -0.78
C HIS A 254 6.59 2.94 0.53
N SER A 255 6.42 4.26 0.49
CA SER A 255 6.63 5.12 1.66
C SER A 255 5.71 4.74 2.81
N VAL A 256 4.40 4.63 2.54
CA VAL A 256 3.44 4.20 3.56
C VAL A 256 3.68 2.77 4.00
N GLY A 257 3.97 1.87 3.07
CA GLY A 257 4.25 0.47 3.37
C GLY A 257 5.45 0.28 4.32
N ILE A 258 6.52 1.06 4.12
CA ILE A 258 7.75 1.03 4.92
C ILE A 258 7.44 1.39 6.38
N ILE A 259 6.81 2.55 6.61
CA ILE A 259 6.50 2.97 7.99
C ILE A 259 5.50 2.02 8.65
N CYS A 260 4.49 1.55 7.91
CA CYS A 260 3.50 0.61 8.45
C CYS A 260 4.14 -0.69 8.94
N VAL A 261 5.12 -1.23 8.22
CA VAL A 261 5.81 -2.44 8.66
C VAL A 261 6.79 -2.15 9.79
N HIS A 262 7.55 -1.07 9.72
CA HIS A 262 8.48 -0.67 10.80
C HIS A 262 7.76 -0.53 12.14
N GLU A 263 6.66 0.23 12.16
CA GLU A 263 5.85 0.48 13.35
C GLU A 263 4.96 -0.72 13.76
N ALA A 264 4.84 -1.73 12.89
CA ALA A 264 4.29 -3.04 13.22
C ALA A 264 5.37 -4.04 13.69
N TRP A 265 6.58 -3.56 14.02
CA TRP A 265 7.71 -4.35 14.53
C TRP A 265 8.40 -5.24 13.48
N GLY A 266 8.17 -4.98 12.20
CA GLY A 266 8.87 -5.63 11.10
C GLY A 266 10.22 -4.98 10.80
N LYS A 267 11.07 -5.72 10.07
CA LYS A 267 12.38 -5.24 9.62
C LYS A 267 12.43 -5.18 8.10
N ILE A 268 12.89 -4.05 7.57
CA ILE A 268 13.11 -3.86 6.13
C ILE A 268 14.60 -4.00 5.87
N LYS A 269 14.98 -4.97 5.02
CA LYS A 269 16.38 -5.20 4.66
C LYS A 269 16.61 -4.95 3.17
N LEU A 270 17.64 -4.16 2.94
CA LEU A 270 18.23 -3.93 1.63
C LEU A 270 19.45 -4.85 1.48
N ARG A 271 19.40 -5.81 0.56
CA ARG A 271 20.54 -6.70 0.29
C ARG A 271 21.02 -6.55 -1.15
N GLY A 272 22.24 -6.04 -1.30
CA GLY A 272 22.94 -5.92 -2.59
C GLY A 272 22.30 -4.93 -3.55
N GLU A 273 22.63 -5.03 -4.84
CA GLU A 273 22.08 -4.18 -5.92
C GLU A 273 20.69 -4.61 -6.42
N LEU A 274 20.06 -5.66 -5.86
CA LEU A 274 18.93 -6.33 -6.52
C LEU A 274 17.71 -6.68 -5.65
N TYR A 275 17.73 -6.60 -4.31
CA TYR A 275 16.64 -7.18 -3.50
C TYR A 275 16.17 -6.28 -2.35
N PHE A 276 14.87 -5.99 -2.37
CA PHE A 276 14.06 -5.62 -1.23
C PHE A 276 13.54 -6.88 -0.57
N LEU A 277 14.02 -7.12 0.64
CA LEU A 277 13.59 -8.23 1.46
C LEU A 277 13.03 -7.66 2.75
N LEU A 278 11.71 -7.67 2.87
CA LEU A 278 11.07 -7.44 4.15
C LEU A 278 11.11 -8.76 4.93
N VAL A 279 12.13 -8.93 5.78
CA VAL A 279 12.28 -10.12 6.63
C VAL A 279 11.63 -9.86 7.97
N VAL A 280 10.61 -10.64 8.30
CA VAL A 280 10.20 -10.78 9.70
C VAL A 280 10.76 -12.08 10.21
N PHE A 281 11.83 -11.96 10.99
CA PHE A 281 12.27 -12.95 11.97
C PHE A 281 12.98 -12.16 13.09
N SER A 282 12.46 -12.27 14.31
CA SER A 282 13.04 -11.68 15.53
C SER A 282 14.47 -12.19 15.71
#